data_AF-A0A495BJL7-F1
#
_entry.id   AF-A0A495BJL7-F1
#
_cell.length_a   1.000
_cell.length_b   1.000
_cell.length_c   1.000
_cell.angle_alpha   90.00
_cell.angle_beta   90.00
_cell.angle_gamma   90.00
#
_symmetry.space_group_name_H-M   'P 1'
#
loop_
_entity.id
_entity.type
_entity.pdbx_description
1 polymer ?
#
loop_
_entity_poly.entity_id
_entity_poly.type
_entity_poly.pdbx_seq_one_letter_code
_entity_poly.pdbx_strand_id
1 'polypeptide(L)'
;MPQIIYRWLALLALAGTLLAFGWIKGASHEQAKVDAANLSATARAAIVRQRRAETTVQVLTKYVDRVRTVHVAGETIIKEVPVYVPSDSPALPGGFRVHHDAAALGELPDPALGELPDPARVADAAAVPAQDVAATVAANYLTCHENAEQLTALQEWVREQSQVR
;
A
#
# COMPACT_ATOMS: atom_id res chain seq x y z
N MET A 1 -46.24 -68.23 -23.98
CA MET A 1 -45.21 -67.78 -23.01
C MET A 1 -44.15 -66.82 -23.59
N PRO A 2 -43.53 -67.02 -24.77
CA PRO A 2 -42.42 -66.16 -25.23
C PRO A 2 -42.83 -64.71 -25.58
N GLN A 3 -44.04 -64.50 -26.12
CA GLN A 3 -44.56 -63.17 -26.48
C GLN A 3 -44.71 -62.21 -25.29
N ILE A 4 -44.96 -62.73 -24.08
CA ILE A 4 -45.07 -61.93 -22.86
C ILE A 4 -43.69 -61.43 -22.43
N ILE A 5 -42.66 -62.28 -22.53
CA ILE A 5 -41.27 -61.95 -22.18
C ILE A 5 -40.74 -60.83 -23.09
N TYR A 6 -40.97 -60.91 -24.40
CA TYR A 6 -40.54 -59.86 -25.34
C TYR A 6 -41.21 -58.51 -25.09
N ARG A 7 -42.49 -58.48 -24.67
CA ARG A 7 -43.18 -57.24 -24.31
C ARG A 7 -42.58 -56.59 -23.05
N TRP A 8 -42.26 -57.39 -22.03
CA TRP A 8 -41.58 -56.88 -20.84
C TRP A 8 -40.17 -56.36 -21.15
N LEU A 9 -39.40 -57.06 -22.00
CA LEU A 9 -38.10 -56.59 -22.47
C LEU A 9 -38.20 -55.27 -23.23
N ALA A 10 -39.18 -55.13 -24.12
CA ALA A 10 -39.42 -53.88 -24.85
C ALA A 10 -39.80 -52.72 -23.92
N LEU A 11 -40.63 -52.98 -22.90
CA LEU A 11 -41.00 -51.96 -21.90
C LEU A 11 -39.81 -51.55 -21.04
N LEU A 12 -38.96 -52.49 -20.62
CA LEU A 12 -37.74 -52.18 -19.86
C LEU A 12 -36.74 -51.39 -20.70
N ALA A 13 -36.56 -51.75 -21.97
CA ALA A 13 -35.73 -50.99 -22.89
C ALA A 13 -36.26 -49.55 -23.06
N LEU A 14 -37.57 -49.40 -23.28
CA LEU A 14 -38.20 -48.08 -23.39
C LEU A 14 -38.02 -47.25 -22.10
N ALA A 15 -38.25 -47.84 -20.93
CA ALA A 15 -38.04 -47.18 -19.65
C ALA A 15 -36.58 -46.73 -19.48
N GLY A 16 -35.62 -47.59 -19.82
CA GLY A 16 -34.20 -47.27 -19.80
C GLY A 16 -33.84 -46.09 -20.72
N THR A 17 -34.39 -46.06 -21.94
CA THR A 17 -34.15 -44.93 -22.87
C THR A 17 -34.72 -43.60 -22.36
N LEU A 18 -35.92 -43.61 -21.75
CA LEU A 18 -36.53 -42.41 -21.19
C LEU A 18 -35.74 -41.86 -20.01
N LEU A 19 -35.25 -42.74 -19.12
CA LEU A 19 -34.40 -42.36 -18.00
C LEU A 19 -33.06 -41.78 -18.47
N ALA A 20 -32.39 -42.44 -19.43
CA ALA A 20 -31.14 -41.95 -20.00
C ALA A 20 -31.31 -40.58 -20.69
N PHE A 21 -32.38 -40.41 -21.47
CA PHE A 21 -32.68 -39.14 -22.11
C PHE A 21 -32.97 -38.02 -21.09
N GLY A 22 -33.74 -38.33 -20.05
CA GLY A 22 -34.00 -37.41 -18.94
C GLY A 22 -32.72 -36.98 -18.22
N TRP A 23 -31.81 -37.92 -17.95
CA TRP A 23 -30.50 -37.64 -17.34
C TRP A 23 -29.64 -36.74 -18.23
N ILE A 24 -29.47 -37.07 -19.51
CA ILE A 24 -28.63 -36.30 -20.45
C ILE A 24 -29.18 -34.87 -20.59
N LYS A 25 -30.49 -34.71 -20.74
CA LYS A 25 -31.12 -33.40 -20.86
C LYS A 25 -31.03 -32.58 -19.55
N GLY A 26 -31.21 -33.23 -18.40
CA GLY A 26 -31.05 -32.59 -17.09
C GLY A 26 -29.61 -32.13 -16.85
N ALA A 27 -28.64 -33.03 -17.06
CA ALA A 27 -27.22 -32.75 -16.87
C ALA A 27 -26.73 -31.63 -17.81
N SER A 28 -27.13 -31.65 -19.09
CA SER A 28 -26.76 -30.60 -20.05
C SER A 28 -27.38 -29.24 -19.72
N HIS A 29 -28.62 -29.20 -19.23
CA HIS A 29 -29.28 -27.95 -18.83
C HIS A 29 -28.59 -27.30 -17.63
N GLU A 30 -28.23 -28.09 -16.61
CA GLU A 30 -27.50 -27.58 -15.45
C GLU A 30 -26.06 -27.17 -15.81
N GLN A 31 -25.37 -27.97 -16.64
CA GLN A 31 -24.03 -27.62 -17.13
C GLN A 31 -24.06 -26.28 -17.89
N ALA A 32 -25.03 -26.08 -18.79
CA ALA A 32 -25.16 -24.83 -19.55
C ALA A 32 -25.39 -23.61 -18.64
N LYS A 33 -26.19 -23.75 -17.57
CA LYS A 33 -26.38 -22.67 -16.58
C LYS A 33 -25.09 -22.37 -15.81
N VAL A 34 -24.38 -23.41 -15.37
CA VAL A 34 -23.11 -23.29 -14.66
C VAL A 34 -22.08 -22.61 -15.55
N ASP A 35 -21.96 -23.04 -16.81
CA ASP A 35 -21.03 -22.45 -17.77
C ASP A 35 -21.36 -20.99 -18.05
N ALA A 36 -22.65 -20.65 -18.25
CA ALA A 36 -23.09 -19.27 -18.43
C ALA A 36 -22.84 -18.39 -17.19
N ALA A 37 -23.05 -18.94 -15.99
CA ALA A 37 -22.74 -18.26 -14.73
C ALA A 37 -21.22 -18.04 -14.57
N ASN A 38 -20.41 -19.04 -14.92
CA ASN A 38 -18.94 -18.96 -14.90
C ASN A 38 -18.42 -17.92 -15.90
N LEU A 39 -18.94 -17.90 -17.13
CA LEU A 39 -18.58 -16.88 -18.13
C LEU A 39 -18.98 -15.47 -17.65
N SER A 40 -20.17 -15.32 -17.07
CA SER A 40 -20.61 -14.04 -16.52
C SER A 40 -19.76 -13.58 -15.34
N ALA A 41 -19.40 -14.51 -14.44
CA ALA A 41 -18.54 -14.23 -13.30
C ALA A 41 -17.11 -13.85 -13.72
N THR A 42 -16.54 -14.54 -14.70
CA THR A 42 -15.20 -14.23 -15.22
C THR A 42 -15.18 -12.88 -15.94
N ALA A 43 -16.21 -12.55 -16.73
CA ALA A 43 -16.35 -11.24 -17.37
C ALA A 43 -16.47 -10.10 -16.33
N ARG A 44 -17.32 -10.27 -15.30
CA ARG A 44 -17.43 -9.31 -14.20
C ARG A 44 -16.10 -9.13 -13.47
N ALA A 45 -15.43 -10.23 -13.14
CA ALA A 45 -14.12 -10.18 -12.51
C ALA A 45 -13.08 -9.45 -13.37
N ALA A 46 -13.12 -9.61 -14.70
CA ALA A 46 -12.24 -8.88 -15.62
C ALA A 46 -12.51 -7.37 -15.60
N ILE A 47 -13.77 -6.95 -15.64
CA ILE A 47 -14.16 -5.53 -15.57
C ILE A 47 -13.73 -4.90 -14.25
N VAL A 48 -13.94 -5.60 -13.13
CA VAL A 48 -13.51 -5.13 -11.81
C VAL A 48 -12.00 -4.99 -11.75
N ARG A 49 -11.24 -5.97 -12.26
CA ARG A 49 -9.77 -5.89 -12.32
C ARG A 49 -9.31 -4.69 -13.14
N GLN A 50 -9.94 -4.44 -14.29
CA GLN A 50 -9.63 -3.29 -15.13
C GLN A 50 -9.86 -1.98 -14.37
N ARG A 51 -11.04 -1.80 -13.77
CA ARG A 51 -11.35 -0.60 -12.99
C ARG A 51 -10.38 -0.38 -11.83
N ARG A 52 -10.00 -1.46 -11.12
CA ARG A 52 -9.00 -1.39 -10.04
C ARG A 52 -7.64 -0.92 -10.54
N ALA A 53 -7.23 -1.38 -11.73
CA ALA A 53 -5.99 -0.93 -12.36
C ALA A 53 -6.06 0.55 -12.75
N GLU A 54 -7.17 0.99 -13.36
CA GLU A 54 -7.40 2.40 -13.70
C GLU A 54 -7.37 3.30 -12.45
N THR A 55 -8.07 2.92 -11.38
CA THR A 55 -8.02 3.58 -10.08
C THR A 55 -6.59 3.66 -9.53
N THR A 56 -5.83 2.57 -9.62
CA THR A 56 -4.44 2.55 -9.15
C THR A 56 -3.58 3.54 -9.93
N VAL A 57 -3.70 3.58 -11.26
CA VAL A 57 -2.97 4.54 -12.10
C VAL A 57 -3.35 5.98 -11.76
N GLN A 58 -4.63 6.27 -11.53
CA GLN A 58 -5.09 7.61 -11.16
C GLN A 58 -4.47 8.08 -9.83
N VAL A 59 -4.51 7.25 -8.78
CA VAL A 59 -3.92 7.61 -7.48
C VAL A 59 -2.41 7.75 -7.57
N LEU A 60 -1.72 6.83 -8.27
CA LEU A 60 -0.26 6.93 -8.46
C LEU A 60 0.14 8.18 -9.22
N THR A 61 -0.62 8.59 -10.24
CA THR A 61 -0.35 9.80 -11.00
C THR A 61 -0.42 11.05 -10.10
N LYS A 62 -1.50 11.16 -9.28
CA LYS A 62 -1.64 12.26 -8.31
C LYS A 62 -0.52 12.24 -7.27
N TYR A 63 -0.20 11.06 -6.73
CA TYR A 63 0.83 10.89 -5.71
C TYR A 63 2.20 11.37 -6.20
N VAL A 64 2.62 10.94 -7.39
CA VAL A 64 3.92 11.32 -7.97
C VAL A 64 4.01 12.83 -8.15
N ASP A 65 2.96 13.48 -8.62
CA ASP A 65 2.92 14.93 -8.81
C ASP A 65 3.05 15.70 -7.47
N ARG A 66 2.35 15.25 -6.43
CA ARG A 66 2.43 15.85 -5.09
C ARG A 66 3.80 15.67 -4.45
N VAL A 67 4.36 14.47 -4.47
CA VAL A 67 5.71 14.22 -3.94
C VAL A 67 6.75 15.03 -4.70
N ARG A 68 6.63 15.13 -6.03
CA ARG A 68 7.53 15.98 -6.82
C ARG A 68 7.47 17.45 -6.39
N THR A 69 6.27 17.96 -6.13
CA THR A 69 6.08 19.34 -5.65
C THR A 69 6.75 19.56 -4.29
N VAL A 70 6.52 18.65 -3.35
CA VAL A 70 7.17 18.66 -2.02
C VAL A 70 8.69 18.59 -2.14
N HIS A 71 9.19 17.68 -2.97
CA HIS A 71 10.62 17.48 -3.20
C HIS A 71 11.31 18.73 -3.74
N VAL A 72 10.76 19.34 -4.79
CA VAL A 72 11.31 20.56 -5.39
C VAL A 72 11.29 21.71 -4.39
N ALA A 73 10.22 21.87 -3.61
CA ALA A 73 10.15 22.89 -2.57
C ALA A 73 11.21 22.65 -1.48
N GLY A 74 11.32 21.42 -0.96
CA GLY A 74 12.30 21.09 0.06
C GLY A 74 13.75 21.24 -0.41
N GLU A 75 14.08 20.79 -1.63
CA GLU A 75 15.40 21.03 -2.21
C GLU A 75 15.73 22.52 -2.32
N THR A 76 14.75 23.35 -2.69
CA THR A 76 14.93 24.80 -2.79
C THR A 76 15.24 25.39 -1.42
N ILE A 77 14.48 25.01 -0.39
CA ILE A 77 14.71 25.44 1.00
C ILE A 77 16.11 25.04 1.48
N ILE A 78 16.52 23.79 1.23
CA ILE A 78 17.85 23.28 1.61
C ILE A 78 18.95 24.08 0.90
N LYS A 79 18.79 24.37 -0.40
CA LYS A 79 19.75 25.17 -1.19
C LYS A 79 19.89 26.61 -0.66
N GLU A 80 18.83 27.16 -0.09
CA GLU A 80 18.84 28.51 0.48
C GLU A 80 19.38 28.57 1.93
N VAL A 81 19.66 27.43 2.58
CA VAL A 81 20.21 27.40 3.94
C VAL A 81 21.45 28.29 4.10
N PRO A 82 22.46 28.28 3.19
CA PRO A 82 23.62 29.16 3.34
C PRO A 82 23.32 30.66 3.23
N VAL A 83 22.19 31.04 2.61
CA VAL A 83 21.74 32.43 2.50
C VAL A 83 21.18 32.93 3.83
N TYR A 84 20.40 32.09 4.52
CA TYR A 84 19.72 32.47 5.78
C TYR A 84 20.50 32.07 7.03
N VAL A 85 21.36 31.08 6.94
CA VAL A 85 22.28 30.63 7.99
C VAL A 85 23.69 30.61 7.42
N PRO A 86 24.38 31.76 7.39
CA PRO A 86 25.76 31.86 6.88
C PRO A 86 26.73 30.94 7.62
N SER A 87 27.84 30.57 6.97
CA SER A 87 28.82 29.63 7.52
C SER A 87 29.57 30.16 8.76
N ASP A 88 29.58 31.48 8.96
CA ASP A 88 30.14 32.17 10.13
C ASP A 88 29.10 32.38 11.26
N SER A 89 27.90 31.81 11.11
CA SER A 89 26.91 31.77 12.19
C SER A 89 27.48 31.09 13.44
N PRO A 90 27.21 31.61 14.66
CA PRO A 90 27.70 31.00 15.89
C PRO A 90 27.34 29.51 15.99
N ALA A 91 28.33 28.68 16.30
CA ALA A 91 28.12 27.25 16.46
C ALA A 91 27.23 26.94 17.67
N LEU A 92 26.44 25.88 17.55
CA LEU A 92 25.63 25.35 18.63
C LEU A 92 26.50 24.54 19.60
N PRO A 93 26.26 24.61 20.92
CA PRO A 93 27.07 23.92 21.91
C PRO A 93 26.97 22.39 21.74
N GLY A 94 27.99 21.64 22.15
CA GLY A 94 27.98 20.17 22.08
C GLY A 94 26.79 19.51 22.77
N GLY A 95 26.27 20.12 23.84
CA GLY A 95 25.05 19.67 24.52
C GLY A 95 23.79 19.68 23.64
N PHE A 96 23.71 20.59 22.67
CA PHE A 96 22.63 20.59 21.67
C PHE A 96 22.63 19.27 20.90
N ARG A 97 23.80 18.84 20.41
CA ARG A 97 23.95 17.60 19.64
C ARG A 97 23.55 16.38 20.45
N VAL A 98 24.06 16.26 21.68
CA VAL A 98 23.76 15.11 22.54
C VAL A 98 22.26 14.99 22.80
N HIS A 99 21.59 16.11 23.08
CA HIS A 99 20.15 16.12 23.32
C HIS A 99 19.34 15.86 22.03
N HIS A 100 19.74 16.47 20.92
CA HIS A 100 19.10 16.28 19.62
C HIS A 100 19.17 14.83 19.15
N ASP A 101 20.34 14.19 19.24
CA ASP A 101 20.54 12.82 18.77
C ASP A 101 19.74 11.81 19.62
N ALA A 102 19.68 12.04 20.94
CA ALA A 102 18.80 11.28 21.82
C ALA A 102 17.32 11.39 21.40
N ALA A 103 16.86 12.62 21.15
CA ALA A 103 15.49 12.86 20.68
C ALA A 103 15.22 12.19 19.31
N ALA A 104 16.19 12.25 18.39
CA ALA A 104 16.06 11.65 17.05
C ALA A 104 16.03 10.12 17.08
N LEU A 105 16.78 9.49 17.99
CA LEU A 105 16.77 8.04 18.19
C LEU A 105 15.57 7.55 19.01
N GLY A 106 14.86 8.45 19.68
CA GLY A 106 13.83 8.08 20.66
C GLY A 106 14.39 7.36 21.88
N GLU A 107 15.69 7.50 22.13
CA GLU A 107 16.40 6.89 23.24
C GLU A 107 16.79 7.97 24.25
N LEU A 108 16.59 7.70 25.54
CA LEU A 108 17.28 8.48 26.56
C LEU A 108 18.79 8.25 26.37
N PRO A 109 19.61 9.30 26.43
CA PRO A 109 21.05 9.15 26.31
C PRO A 109 21.57 8.41 27.54
N ASP A 110 21.74 7.10 27.37
CA ASP A 110 22.07 6.05 28.35
C ASP A 110 20.85 5.28 28.95
N PRO A 111 20.50 4.10 28.38
CA PRO A 111 19.47 3.22 28.93
C PRO A 111 19.80 2.65 30.32
N ALA A 112 21.07 2.63 30.74
CA ALA A 112 21.48 2.08 32.04
C ALA A 112 21.21 3.03 33.22
N LEU A 113 20.97 4.33 32.95
CA LEU A 113 20.82 5.35 33.99
C LEU A 113 19.41 5.93 34.11
N GLY A 114 18.56 5.85 33.08
CA GLY A 114 17.22 6.46 33.15
C GLY A 114 17.22 7.98 33.44
N GLU A 115 18.39 8.62 33.33
CA GLU A 115 18.63 10.04 33.60
C GLU A 115 19.03 10.75 32.31
N LEU A 116 18.87 12.08 32.32
CA LEU A 116 19.33 13.00 31.27
C LEU A 116 20.83 12.76 30.94
N PRO A 117 21.30 13.15 29.75
CA PRO A 117 22.65 12.80 29.30
C PRO A 117 23.68 13.22 30.34
N ASP A 118 24.59 12.30 30.67
CA ASP A 118 25.72 12.56 31.56
C ASP A 118 26.37 13.92 31.20
N PRO A 119 26.40 14.89 32.12
CA PRO A 119 27.04 16.19 31.90
C PRO A 119 28.49 16.07 31.40
N ALA A 120 29.19 14.98 31.71
CA ALA A 120 30.53 14.70 31.18
C ALA A 120 30.51 14.45 29.66
N ARG A 121 29.50 13.76 29.12
CA ARG A 121 29.31 13.57 27.66
C ARG A 121 28.97 14.88 26.94
N VAL A 122 28.37 15.84 27.63
CA VAL A 122 28.11 17.19 27.11
C VAL A 122 29.40 18.01 27.03
N ALA A 123 30.29 17.87 28.02
CA ALA A 123 31.57 18.58 28.07
C ALA A 123 32.54 18.15 26.95
N ASP A 124 32.51 16.86 26.58
CA ASP A 124 33.36 16.30 25.51
C ASP A 124 32.74 16.40 24.11
N ALA A 125 31.49 16.86 23.99
CA ALA A 125 30.82 16.98 22.72
C ALA A 125 31.30 18.21 21.93
N ALA A 126 31.78 17.96 20.71
CA ALA A 126 32.09 19.02 19.75
C ALA A 126 30.86 19.89 19.45
N ALA A 127 31.10 21.20 19.33
CA ALA A 127 30.12 22.16 18.82
C ALA A 127 29.72 21.79 17.38
N VAL A 128 28.50 22.13 16.99
CA VAL A 128 27.96 21.84 15.65
C VAL A 128 27.69 23.14 14.91
N PRO A 129 28.14 23.29 13.65
CA PRO A 129 27.81 24.46 12.85
C PRO A 129 26.29 24.64 12.73
N ALA A 130 25.78 25.85 12.99
CA ALA A 130 24.36 26.13 12.89
C ALA A 130 23.81 25.90 11.47
N GLN A 131 24.64 26.14 10.45
CA GLN A 131 24.31 25.88 9.05
C GLN A 131 24.05 24.38 8.78
N ASP A 132 24.88 23.49 9.34
CA ASP A 132 24.71 22.03 9.19
C ASP A 132 23.42 21.55 9.87
N VAL A 133 23.11 22.10 11.05
CA VAL A 133 21.87 21.80 11.75
C VAL A 133 20.66 22.27 10.95
N ALA A 134 20.70 23.49 10.41
CA ALA A 134 19.62 24.02 9.59
C ALA A 134 19.38 23.18 8.33
N ALA A 135 20.45 22.76 7.65
CA ALA A 135 20.36 21.87 6.50
C ALA A 135 19.76 20.50 6.86
N THR A 136 20.19 19.92 7.98
CA THR A 136 19.68 18.63 8.48
C THR A 136 18.21 18.72 8.85
N VAL A 137 17.79 19.77 9.58
CA VAL A 137 16.39 19.99 9.96
C VAL A 137 15.50 20.19 8.73
N ALA A 138 15.95 20.97 7.74
CA ALA A 138 15.23 21.15 6.49
C ALA A 138 15.06 19.83 5.72
N ALA A 139 16.10 19.00 5.66
CA ALA A 139 16.04 17.67 5.05
C ALA A 139 15.09 16.71 5.79
N ASN A 140 15.08 16.77 7.12
CA ASN A 140 14.14 15.99 7.94
C ASN A 140 12.69 16.40 7.66
N TYR A 141 12.39 17.70 7.61
CA TYR A 141 11.04 18.16 7.29
C TYR A 141 10.63 17.81 5.87
N LEU A 142 11.52 17.89 4.89
CA LEU A 142 11.25 17.39 3.54
C LEU A 142 10.82 15.91 3.58
N THR A 143 11.61 15.06 4.24
CA THR A 143 11.29 13.63 4.37
C THR A 143 9.94 13.41 5.07
N CYS A 144 9.63 14.18 6.12
CA CYS A 144 8.33 14.12 6.80
C CYS A 144 7.17 14.48 5.85
N HIS A 145 7.32 15.51 5.03
CA HIS A 145 6.29 15.89 4.06
C HIS A 145 6.11 14.83 2.96
N GLU A 146 7.20 14.23 2.45
CA GLU A 146 7.12 13.13 1.47
C GLU A 146 6.39 11.91 2.06
N ASN A 147 6.72 11.53 3.31
CA ASN A 147 6.03 10.45 4.03
C ASN A 147 4.53 10.76 4.25
N ALA A 148 4.20 12.01 4.54
CA ALA A 148 2.80 12.43 4.71
C ALA A 148 2.01 12.30 3.39
N GLU A 149 2.61 12.68 2.25
CA GLU A 149 2.00 12.47 0.93
C GLU A 149 1.86 10.99 0.59
N GLN A 150 2.84 10.15 0.94
CA GLN A 150 2.75 8.71 0.76
C GLN A 150 1.61 8.09 1.57
N LEU A 151 1.46 8.47 2.84
CA LEU A 151 0.35 8.00 3.68
C LEU A 151 -1.00 8.48 3.15
N THR A 152 -1.09 9.74 2.72
CA THR A 152 -2.30 10.32 2.12
C THR A 152 -2.73 9.55 0.88
N ALA A 153 -1.79 9.29 -0.04
CA ALA A 153 -2.04 8.53 -1.26
C ALA A 153 -2.44 7.07 -0.98
N LEU A 154 -1.80 6.42 0.00
CA LEU A 154 -2.17 5.07 0.41
C LEU A 154 -3.61 5.02 0.95
N GLN A 155 -3.98 5.98 1.79
CA GLN A 155 -5.34 6.07 2.33
C GLN A 155 -6.38 6.33 1.22
N GLU A 156 -6.08 7.21 0.26
CA GLU A 156 -6.92 7.45 -0.92
C GLU A 156 -7.08 6.15 -1.72
N TRP A 157 -5.99 5.48 -2.04
CA TRP A 157 -6.00 4.21 -2.79
C TRP A 157 -6.85 3.15 -2.10
N VAL A 158 -6.68 2.91 -0.79
CA VAL A 158 -7.48 1.91 -0.05
C VAL A 158 -8.98 2.25 -0.13
N ARG A 159 -9.35 3.52 0.04
CA ARG A 159 -10.75 3.96 -0.06
C ARG A 159 -11.30 3.75 -1.46
N GLU A 160 -10.59 4.18 -2.50
CA GLU A 160 -11.06 4.02 -3.88
C GLU A 160 -11.16 2.54 -4.27
N GLN A 161 -10.18 1.70 -3.91
CA GLN A 161 -10.23 0.25 -4.17
C GLN A 161 -11.45 -0.42 -3.50
N SER A 162 -11.86 0.02 -2.32
CA SER A 162 -13.03 -0.52 -1.62
C SER A 162 -14.37 -0.20 -2.31
N GLN A 163 -14.39 0.86 -3.13
CA GLN A 163 -15.55 1.30 -3.89
C GLN A 163 -15.67 0.61 -5.25
N VAL A 164 -14.57 0.06 -5.79
CA VAL A 164 -14.58 -0.67 -7.06
C VAL A 164 -15.21 -2.05 -6.88
N ARG A 165 -16.44 -2.20 -7.40
CA ARG A 165 -17.26 -3.42 -7.40
C ARG A 165 -17.63 -3.87 -8.80
#